data_AF-A0A7S4K903-F1
#
_entry.id   AF-A0A7S4K903-F1
#
_cell.length_a   1.000
_cell.length_b   1.000
_cell.length_c   1.000
_cell.angle_alpha   90.00
_cell.angle_beta   90.00
_cell.angle_gamma   90.00
#
_symmetry.space_group_name_H-M   'P 1'
#
loop_
_entity.id
_entity.type
_entity.pdbx_description
1 polymer ?
#
loop_
_entity_poly.entity_id
_entity_poly.type
_entity_poly.pdbx_seq_one_letter_code
_entity_poly.pdbx_strand_id
1 'polypeptide(L)'
;NQEGWPDVIAKELTDNLHNFLTNTYVTLGHISGEILLPLPPEEVYANMEKNQHDKDSVHVLETSVVAWTRQIKDVLRQDSETVLSSGTHPGPSAELEFWNKKSQNLNSIHEQLSSEKVKKVLKILEVTKSTYFPAFNRLCKEVAQARMEANDNKLFLSSLEQFITTLSNEAFGEIKDVFKPLMHTILL
;
A
#
# COMPACT_ATOMS: atom_id res chain seq x y z
N ASN A 1 1.59 32.06 -20.41
CA ASN A 1 1.95 32.78 -19.17
C ASN A 1 3.33 32.41 -18.59
N GLN A 2 4.27 31.87 -19.38
CA GLN A 2 5.66 31.63 -18.94
C GLN A 2 6.65 32.67 -19.50
N GLU A 3 6.18 33.73 -20.16
CA GLU A 3 7.06 34.78 -20.69
C GLU A 3 7.80 35.48 -19.54
N GLY A 4 9.12 35.29 -19.48
CA GLY A 4 10.02 35.98 -18.54
C GLY A 4 10.64 35.11 -17.45
N TRP A 5 10.31 33.82 -17.36
CA TRP A 5 10.94 32.92 -16.38
C TRP A 5 12.22 32.33 -16.97
N PRO A 6 13.36 32.40 -16.26
CA PRO A 6 14.52 31.59 -16.59
C PRO A 6 14.15 30.11 -16.56
N ASP A 7 14.56 29.33 -17.56
CA ASP A 7 14.22 27.90 -17.69
C ASP A 7 14.52 27.09 -16.42
N VAL A 8 15.58 27.47 -15.70
CA VAL A 8 15.98 26.86 -14.42
C VAL A 8 14.90 27.05 -13.34
N ILE A 9 14.31 28.24 -13.25
CA ILE A 9 13.27 28.56 -12.26
C ILE A 9 11.95 27.90 -12.65
N ALA A 10 11.62 27.88 -13.95
CA ALA A 10 10.44 27.18 -14.44
C ALA A 10 10.52 25.68 -14.15
N LYS A 11 11.68 25.05 -14.36
CA LYS A 11 11.92 23.65 -14.04
C LYS A 11 11.84 23.37 -12.53
N GLU A 12 12.52 24.17 -11.72
CA GLU A 12 12.50 24.01 -10.26
C GLU A 12 11.09 24.15 -9.67
N LEU A 13 10.30 25.11 -10.14
CA LEU A 13 8.92 25.26 -9.71
C LEU A 13 8.07 24.05 -10.10
N THR A 14 8.27 23.54 -11.32
CA THR A 14 7.55 22.37 -11.83
C THR A 14 7.87 21.12 -11.00
N ASP A 15 9.14 20.90 -10.68
CA ASP A 15 9.59 19.80 -9.81
C ASP A 15 9.00 19.92 -8.40
N ASN A 16 9.01 21.13 -7.82
CA ASN A 16 8.40 21.39 -6.51
C ASN A 16 6.89 21.15 -6.52
N LEU A 17 6.20 21.53 -7.59
CA LEU A 17 4.77 21.29 -7.74
C LEU A 17 4.46 19.80 -7.90
N HIS A 18 5.25 19.05 -8.67
CA HIS A 18 5.12 17.59 -8.77
C HIS A 18 5.36 16.89 -7.43
N ASN A 19 6.36 17.32 -6.67
CA ASN A 19 6.61 16.80 -5.32
C ASN A 19 5.46 17.11 -4.37
N PHE A 20 4.92 18.33 -4.41
CA PHE A 20 3.76 18.70 -3.63
C PHE A 20 2.54 17.83 -3.98
N LEU A 21 2.20 17.71 -5.27
CA LEU A 21 1.09 16.88 -5.75
C LEU A 21 1.26 15.41 -5.34
N THR A 22 2.46 14.88 -5.46
CA THR A 22 2.81 13.52 -5.01
C THR A 22 2.54 13.33 -3.52
N ASN A 23 3.03 14.26 -2.69
CA ASN A 23 2.83 14.22 -1.25
C ASN A 23 1.35 14.39 -0.88
N THR A 24 0.63 15.29 -1.55
CA THR A 24 -0.81 15.46 -1.35
C THR A 24 -1.58 14.20 -1.72
N TYR A 25 -1.23 13.55 -2.83
CA TYR A 25 -1.86 12.31 -3.28
C TYR A 25 -1.64 11.16 -2.29
N VAL A 26 -0.41 10.99 -1.80
CA VAL A 26 -0.09 10.01 -0.75
C VAL A 26 -0.83 10.33 0.56
N THR A 27 -0.84 11.61 0.95
CA THR A 27 -1.54 12.06 2.17
C THR A 27 -3.05 11.84 2.08
N LEU A 28 -3.64 12.11 0.91
CA LEU A 28 -5.06 11.84 0.65
C LEU A 28 -5.36 10.35 0.81
N GLY A 29 -4.51 9.48 0.24
CA GLY A 29 -4.59 8.04 0.46
C GLY A 29 -4.59 7.69 1.95
N HIS A 30 -3.60 8.19 2.70
CA HIS A 30 -3.49 7.92 4.13
C HIS A 30 -4.71 8.38 4.94
N ILE A 31 -5.31 9.52 4.59
CA ILE A 31 -6.53 10.04 5.22
C ILE A 31 -7.74 9.16 4.87
N SER A 32 -7.84 8.69 3.62
CA SER A 32 -8.88 7.78 3.15
C SER A 32 -8.67 6.32 3.61
N GLY A 33 -7.53 6.03 4.24
CA GLY A 33 -7.18 4.68 4.71
C GLY A 33 -6.62 3.76 3.63
N GLU A 34 -6.24 4.30 2.47
CA GLU A 34 -5.65 3.57 1.34
C GLU A 34 -4.19 3.98 1.10
N ILE A 35 -3.44 3.13 0.40
CA ILE A 35 -2.05 3.43 0.03
C ILE A 35 -2.02 3.70 -1.47
N LEU A 36 -1.75 4.95 -1.84
CA LEU A 36 -1.77 5.40 -3.23
C LEU A 36 -0.34 5.59 -3.76
N LEU A 37 -0.02 4.90 -4.86
CA LEU A 37 1.28 4.95 -5.52
C LEU A 37 1.29 6.14 -6.50
N PRO A 38 2.15 7.16 -6.28
CA PRO A 38 2.20 8.32 -7.15
C PRO A 38 2.72 7.93 -8.54
N LEU A 39 1.93 8.22 -9.56
CA LEU A 39 2.30 7.90 -10.93
C LEU A 39 3.26 8.95 -11.50
N PRO A 40 4.27 8.55 -12.30
CA PRO A 40 5.08 9.47 -13.08
C PRO A 40 4.23 10.43 -13.94
N PRO A 41 4.77 11.62 -14.29
CA PRO A 41 4.10 12.54 -15.22
C PRO A 41 3.78 11.89 -16.57
N GLU A 42 2.68 12.28 -17.21
CA GLU A 42 2.25 11.70 -18.50
C GLU A 42 3.28 11.90 -19.62
N GLU A 43 4.04 13.00 -19.55
CA GLU A 43 5.13 13.32 -20.46
C GLU A 43 6.22 12.24 -20.47
N VAL A 44 6.53 11.64 -19.31
CA VAL A 44 7.50 10.55 -19.19
C VAL A 44 7.03 9.34 -19.99
N TYR A 45 5.75 8.99 -19.90
CA TYR A 45 5.20 7.87 -20.68
C TYR A 45 5.24 8.15 -22.18
N ALA A 46 4.89 9.37 -22.61
CA ALA A 46 4.93 9.77 -24.02
C ALA A 46 6.37 9.77 -24.58
N ASN A 47 7.35 10.20 -23.79
CA ASN A 47 8.76 10.19 -24.18
C ASN A 47 9.28 8.76 -24.30
N MET A 48 8.89 7.86 -23.40
CA MET A 48 9.30 6.46 -23.46
C MET A 48 8.64 5.67 -24.60
N GLU A 49 7.47 6.07 -25.06
CA GLU A 49 6.86 5.53 -26.29
C GLU A 49 7.65 5.92 -27.55
N LYS A 50 8.32 7.09 -27.55
CA LYS A 50 9.16 7.56 -28.65
C LYS A 50 10.60 7.04 -28.57
N ASN A 51 11.18 7.02 -27.37
CA ASN A 51 12.55 6.58 -27.11
C ASN A 51 12.64 5.87 -25.75
N GLN A 52 12.65 4.54 -25.76
CA GLN A 52 12.72 3.70 -24.55
C GLN A 52 14.06 3.78 -23.81
N HIS A 53 15.06 4.48 -24.35
CA HIS A 53 16.37 4.68 -23.74
C HIS A 53 16.63 6.14 -23.34
N ASP A 54 15.59 6.97 -23.29
CA ASP A 54 15.70 8.34 -22.79
C ASP A 54 16.14 8.33 -21.32
N LYS A 55 17.38 8.78 -21.05
CA LYS A 55 18.01 8.64 -19.73
C LYS A 55 17.27 9.42 -18.65
N ASP A 56 16.74 10.59 -18.99
CA ASP A 56 16.02 11.44 -18.05
C ASP A 56 14.69 10.80 -17.66
N SER A 57 13.93 10.29 -18.64
CA SER A 57 12.68 9.57 -18.40
C SER A 57 12.91 8.29 -17.61
N VAL A 58 13.95 7.50 -17.91
CA VAL A 58 14.32 6.30 -17.14
C VAL A 58 14.64 6.67 -15.69
N HIS A 59 15.42 7.73 -15.45
CA HIS A 59 15.76 8.17 -14.10
C HIS A 59 14.51 8.56 -13.28
N VAL A 60 13.54 9.23 -13.90
CA VAL A 60 12.27 9.56 -13.24
C VAL A 60 11.50 8.29 -12.87
N LEU A 61 11.44 7.30 -13.77
CA LEU A 61 10.78 6.02 -13.50
C LEU A 61 11.46 5.25 -12.36
N GLU A 62 12.80 5.21 -12.33
CA GLU A 62 13.56 4.59 -11.25
C GLU A 62 13.26 5.28 -9.90
N THR A 63 13.20 6.61 -9.90
CA THR A 63 12.83 7.39 -8.71
C THR A 63 11.43 7.04 -8.22
N SER A 64 10.45 6.93 -9.12
CA SER A 64 9.09 6.49 -8.78
C SER A 64 9.08 5.08 -8.20
N VAL A 65 9.84 4.14 -8.78
CA VAL A 65 9.93 2.76 -8.26
C VAL A 65 10.56 2.70 -6.88
N VAL A 66 11.58 3.53 -6.59
CA VAL A 66 12.15 3.63 -5.25
C VAL A 66 11.12 4.14 -4.24
N ALA A 67 10.34 5.16 -4.61
CA ALA A 67 9.27 5.69 -3.77
C ALA A 67 8.17 4.65 -3.50
N TRP A 68 7.73 3.93 -4.54
CA TRP A 68 6.75 2.83 -4.41
C TRP A 68 7.29 1.72 -3.52
N THR A 69 8.55 1.34 -3.73
CA THR A 69 9.22 0.29 -2.94
C THR A 69 9.19 0.62 -1.45
N ARG A 70 9.47 1.88 -1.09
CA ARG A 70 9.42 2.33 0.30
C ARG A 70 8.01 2.19 0.88
N GLN A 71 7.01 2.75 0.20
CA GLN A 71 5.61 2.71 0.67
C GLN A 71 5.10 1.27 0.84
N ILE A 72 5.36 0.42 -0.14
CA ILE A 72 4.95 -0.98 -0.10
C ILE A 72 5.63 -1.72 1.05
N LYS A 73 6.94 -1.49 1.27
CA LYS A 73 7.66 -2.10 2.40
C LYS A 73 7.14 -1.63 3.74
N ASP A 74 6.77 -0.36 3.87
CA ASP A 74 6.19 0.17 5.10
C ASP A 74 4.87 -0.55 5.43
N VAL A 75 4.03 -0.82 4.43
CA VAL A 75 2.81 -1.62 4.60
C VAL A 75 3.13 -3.06 4.92
N LEU A 76 4.05 -3.72 4.20
CA LEU A 76 4.43 -5.11 4.44
C LEU A 76 4.96 -5.33 5.85
N ARG A 77 5.74 -4.37 6.39
CA ARG A 77 6.32 -4.41 7.75
C ARG A 77 5.32 -4.21 8.88
N GLN A 78 4.11 -3.72 8.61
CA GLN A 78 3.09 -3.60 9.65
C GLN A 78 2.74 -4.98 10.21
N ASP A 79 2.77 -5.12 11.52
CA ASP A 79 2.48 -6.36 12.22
C ASP A 79 1.40 -6.10 13.28
N SER A 80 0.47 -7.03 13.45
CA SER A 80 -0.59 -6.93 14.46
C SER A 80 0.01 -6.84 15.88
N GLU A 81 1.16 -7.48 16.10
CA GLU A 81 1.89 -7.47 17.37
C GLU A 81 2.40 -6.07 17.77
N THR A 82 2.55 -5.15 16.81
CA THR A 82 2.99 -3.77 17.12
C THR A 82 2.00 -3.04 18.02
N VAL A 83 0.69 -3.29 17.86
CA VAL A 83 -0.36 -2.68 18.67
C VAL A 83 -0.31 -3.27 20.09
N LEU A 84 -0.08 -4.57 20.22
CA LEU A 84 0.08 -5.26 21.51
C LEU A 84 1.32 -4.77 22.27
N SER A 85 2.42 -4.54 21.55
CA SER A 85 3.69 -4.06 22.11
C SER A 85 3.66 -2.59 22.53
N SER A 86 2.64 -1.82 22.10
CA SER A 86 2.52 -0.40 22.40
C SER A 86 1.99 -0.07 23.81
N GLY A 87 1.71 -1.09 24.63
CA GLY A 87 1.33 -0.94 26.05
C GLY A 87 -0.09 -0.40 26.28
N THR A 88 -0.88 -0.22 25.22
CA THR A 88 -2.28 0.25 25.27
C THR A 88 -3.30 -0.84 25.61
N HIS A 89 -2.85 -2.09 25.80
CA HIS A 89 -3.71 -3.25 26.07
C HIS A 89 -4.93 -3.32 25.13
N PRO A 90 -4.71 -3.30 23.80
CA PRO A 90 -5.81 -3.36 22.83
C PRO A 90 -6.62 -4.66 23.00
N GLY A 91 -7.94 -4.57 22.88
CA GLY A 91 -8.82 -5.74 22.89
C GLY A 91 -8.83 -6.50 21.55
N PRO A 92 -9.51 -7.66 21.47
CA PRO A 92 -9.54 -8.50 20.28
C PRO A 92 -10.10 -7.81 19.01
N SER A 93 -10.93 -6.77 19.19
CA SER A 93 -11.44 -5.96 18.07
C SER A 93 -10.34 -5.23 17.31
N ALA A 94 -9.24 -4.87 17.97
CA ALA A 94 -8.11 -4.21 17.32
C ALA A 94 -7.45 -5.11 16.27
N GLU A 95 -7.45 -6.42 16.48
CA GLU A 95 -6.90 -7.38 15.51
C GLU A 95 -7.81 -7.52 14.28
N LEU A 96 -9.14 -7.50 14.47
CA LEU A 96 -10.12 -7.44 13.37
C LEU A 96 -9.89 -6.20 12.51
N GLU A 97 -9.78 -5.03 13.14
CA GLU A 97 -9.56 -3.76 12.46
C GLU A 97 -8.21 -3.74 11.72
N PHE A 98 -7.16 -4.26 12.36
CA PHE A 98 -5.83 -4.36 11.77
C PHE A 98 -5.87 -5.20 10.48
N TRP A 99 -6.39 -6.43 10.53
CA TRP A 99 -6.43 -7.30 9.36
C TRP A 99 -7.37 -6.79 8.28
N ASN A 100 -8.48 -6.14 8.66
CA ASN A 100 -9.35 -5.47 7.70
C ASN A 100 -8.60 -4.36 6.93
N LYS A 101 -7.88 -3.48 7.65
CA LYS A 101 -7.09 -2.40 7.05
C LYS A 101 -5.91 -2.92 6.24
N LYS A 102 -5.16 -3.90 6.75
CA LYS A 102 -4.03 -4.54 6.07
C LYS A 102 -4.49 -5.19 4.76
N SER A 103 -5.61 -5.92 4.79
CA SER A 103 -6.24 -6.51 3.60
C SER A 103 -6.64 -5.44 2.59
N GLN A 104 -7.35 -4.38 3.00
CA GLN A 104 -7.76 -3.29 2.11
C GLN A 104 -6.55 -2.63 1.42
N ASN A 105 -5.52 -2.29 2.20
CA ASN A 105 -4.29 -1.68 1.67
C ASN A 105 -3.58 -2.59 0.67
N LEU A 106 -3.38 -3.87 1.00
CA LEU A 106 -2.71 -4.80 0.10
C LEU A 106 -3.51 -5.09 -1.17
N ASN A 107 -4.84 -5.12 -1.10
CA ASN A 107 -5.70 -5.21 -2.28
C ASN A 107 -5.56 -3.97 -3.18
N SER A 108 -5.64 -2.77 -2.61
CA SER A 108 -5.49 -1.51 -3.36
C SER A 108 -4.11 -1.39 -4.01
N ILE A 109 -3.04 -1.72 -3.28
CA ILE A 109 -1.67 -1.76 -3.84
C ILE A 109 -1.59 -2.77 -4.99
N HIS A 110 -2.13 -3.97 -4.82
CA HIS A 110 -2.09 -5.00 -5.85
C HIS A 110 -2.82 -4.59 -7.12
N GLU A 111 -3.97 -3.91 -7.00
CA GLU A 111 -4.70 -3.35 -8.13
C GLU A 111 -3.90 -2.26 -8.85
N GLN A 112 -3.30 -1.34 -8.09
CA GLN A 112 -2.44 -0.29 -8.65
C GLN A 112 -1.20 -0.86 -9.35
N LEU A 113 -0.54 -1.87 -8.77
CA LEU A 113 0.58 -2.57 -9.39
C LEU A 113 0.17 -3.32 -10.68
N SER A 114 -1.09 -3.73 -10.76
CA SER A 114 -1.67 -4.39 -11.92
C SER A 114 -2.16 -3.43 -13.00
N SER A 115 -2.15 -2.12 -12.73
CA SER A 115 -2.56 -1.09 -13.69
C SER A 115 -1.64 -1.06 -14.92
N GLU A 116 -2.20 -0.65 -16.06
CA GLU A 116 -1.45 -0.56 -17.31
C GLU A 116 -0.28 0.41 -17.20
N LYS A 117 -0.45 1.52 -16.48
CA LYS A 117 0.60 2.52 -16.26
C LYS A 117 1.79 1.91 -15.51
N VAL A 118 1.58 1.12 -14.45
CA VAL A 118 2.67 0.47 -13.70
C VAL A 118 3.30 -0.68 -14.48
N LYS A 119 2.50 -1.47 -15.21
CA LYS A 119 3.02 -2.51 -16.12
C LYS A 119 3.93 -1.95 -17.21
N LYS A 120 3.59 -0.79 -17.78
CA LYS A 120 4.48 -0.08 -18.73
C LYS A 120 5.82 0.28 -18.09
N VAL A 121 5.82 0.80 -16.85
CA VAL A 121 7.06 1.09 -16.11
C VAL A 121 7.90 -0.17 -15.90
N LEU A 122 7.29 -1.27 -15.47
CA LEU A 122 7.99 -2.56 -15.28
C LEU A 122 8.66 -3.03 -16.57
N LYS A 123 7.93 -2.98 -17.69
CA LYS A 123 8.46 -3.39 -19.01
C LYS A 123 9.64 -2.54 -19.44
N ILE A 124 9.56 -1.23 -19.22
CA ILE A 124 10.65 -0.30 -19.51
C ILE A 124 11.89 -0.63 -18.68
N LEU A 125 11.74 -0.85 -17.37
CA LEU A 125 12.85 -1.19 -16.49
C LEU A 125 13.50 -2.53 -16.86
N GLU A 126 12.72 -3.47 -17.38
CA GLU A 126 13.22 -4.73 -17.93
C GLU A 126 14.06 -4.53 -19.20
N VAL A 127 13.52 -3.79 -20.19
CA VAL A 127 14.20 -3.51 -21.47
C VAL A 127 15.48 -2.70 -21.27
N THR A 128 15.46 -1.73 -20.35
CA THR A 128 16.61 -0.89 -20.01
C THR A 128 17.61 -1.59 -19.08
N LYS A 129 17.32 -2.83 -18.65
CA LYS A 129 18.12 -3.61 -17.70
C LYS A 129 18.43 -2.84 -16.41
N SER A 130 17.43 -2.10 -15.91
CA SER A 130 17.56 -1.35 -14.66
C SER A 130 17.86 -2.29 -13.49
N THR A 131 18.77 -1.87 -12.62
CA THR A 131 19.15 -2.63 -11.42
C THR A 131 18.00 -2.75 -10.41
N TYR A 132 17.00 -1.88 -10.49
CA TYR A 132 15.82 -1.90 -9.63
C TYR A 132 14.77 -2.95 -10.03
N PHE A 133 14.76 -3.39 -11.30
CA PHE A 133 13.73 -4.30 -11.82
C PHE A 133 13.64 -5.63 -11.04
N PRO A 134 14.74 -6.37 -10.80
CA PRO A 134 14.64 -7.66 -10.10
C PRO A 134 14.10 -7.52 -8.67
N ALA A 135 14.55 -6.48 -7.95
CA ALA A 135 14.12 -6.21 -6.58
C ALA A 135 12.64 -5.83 -6.52
N PHE A 136 12.17 -4.98 -7.44
CA PHE A 136 10.78 -4.55 -7.48
C PHE A 136 9.84 -5.66 -7.96
N ASN A 137 10.25 -6.48 -8.93
CA ASN A 137 9.47 -7.65 -9.35
C ASN A 137 9.30 -8.67 -8.21
N ARG A 138 10.34 -8.87 -7.39
CA ARG A 138 10.23 -9.69 -6.18
C ARG A 138 9.24 -9.06 -5.19
N LEU A 139 9.30 -7.75 -4.97
CA LEU A 139 8.37 -7.04 -4.10
C LEU A 139 6.91 -7.22 -4.55
N CYS A 140 6.61 -7.17 -5.85
CA CYS A 140 5.26 -7.44 -6.37
C CYS A 140 4.76 -8.84 -6.00
N LYS A 141 5.63 -9.85 -5.99
CA LYS A 141 5.29 -11.22 -5.56
C LYS A 141 5.06 -11.30 -4.06
N GLU A 142 5.89 -10.62 -3.26
CA GLU A 142 5.72 -10.51 -1.81
C GLU A 142 4.38 -9.85 -1.46
N VAL A 143 3.98 -8.80 -2.18
CA VAL A 143 2.64 -8.17 -2.04
C VAL A 143 1.53 -9.16 -2.38
N ALA A 144 1.64 -9.90 -3.47
CA ALA A 144 0.62 -10.88 -3.85
C ALA A 144 0.45 -11.97 -2.78
N GLN A 145 1.55 -12.46 -2.20
CA GLN A 145 1.52 -13.43 -1.12
C GLN A 145 0.91 -12.85 0.16
N ALA A 146 1.41 -11.70 0.62
CA ALA A 146 0.90 -11.03 1.83
C ALA A 146 -0.59 -10.65 1.69
N ARG A 147 -1.04 -10.32 0.47
CA ARG A 147 -2.44 -10.04 0.17
C ARG A 147 -3.31 -11.29 0.39
N MET A 148 -2.88 -12.45 -0.10
CA MET A 148 -3.62 -13.70 0.09
C MET A 148 -3.75 -14.01 1.58
N GLU A 149 -2.63 -13.96 2.30
CA GLU A 149 -2.60 -14.17 3.75
C GLU A 149 -3.50 -13.18 4.50
N ALA A 150 -3.42 -11.89 4.20
CA ALA A 150 -4.26 -10.88 4.87
C ALA A 150 -5.76 -11.05 4.57
N ASN A 151 -6.11 -11.51 3.37
CA ASN A 151 -7.50 -11.79 3.00
C ASN A 151 -8.03 -13.04 3.72
N ASP A 152 -7.21 -14.09 3.80
CA ASP A 152 -7.56 -15.31 4.53
C ASP A 152 -7.72 -15.02 6.03
N ASN A 153 -6.77 -14.30 6.63
CA ASN A 153 -6.86 -13.89 8.03
C ASN A 153 -8.11 -13.06 8.29
N LYS A 154 -8.41 -12.07 7.43
CA LYS A 154 -9.65 -11.29 7.52
C LYS A 154 -10.90 -12.19 7.45
N LEU A 155 -10.91 -13.16 6.54
CA LEU A 155 -12.02 -14.09 6.36
C LEU A 155 -12.22 -14.95 7.61
N PHE A 156 -11.16 -15.60 8.11
CA PHE A 156 -11.26 -16.44 9.30
C PHE A 156 -11.62 -15.64 10.55
N LEU A 157 -11.03 -14.46 10.73
CA LEU A 157 -11.32 -13.58 11.86
C LEU A 157 -12.75 -13.01 11.83
N SER A 158 -13.34 -12.80 10.65
CA SER A 158 -14.76 -12.38 10.55
C SER A 158 -15.73 -13.38 11.17
N SER A 159 -15.36 -14.67 11.25
CA SER A 159 -16.18 -15.67 11.96
C SER A 159 -16.24 -15.43 13.47
N LEU A 160 -15.25 -14.71 14.02
CA LEU A 160 -15.14 -14.38 15.44
C LEU A 160 -15.73 -13.01 15.79
N GLU A 161 -16.03 -12.17 14.78
CA GLU A 161 -16.45 -10.78 14.95
C GLU A 161 -17.69 -10.63 15.82
N GLN A 162 -18.70 -11.49 15.60
CA GLN A 162 -19.92 -11.47 16.40
C GLN A 162 -19.62 -11.78 17.88
N PHE A 163 -18.80 -12.80 18.15
CA PHE A 163 -18.44 -13.17 19.52
C PHE A 163 -17.63 -12.07 20.21
N ILE A 164 -16.66 -11.47 19.53
CA ILE A 164 -15.85 -10.36 20.05
C ILE A 164 -16.73 -9.15 20.37
N THR A 165 -17.73 -8.87 19.52
CA THR A 165 -18.70 -7.77 19.73
C THR A 165 -19.57 -8.03 20.95
N THR A 166 -20.07 -9.26 21.12
CA THR A 166 -20.86 -9.66 22.30
C THR A 166 -20.02 -9.56 23.58
N LEU A 167 -18.78 -10.06 23.57
CA LEU A 167 -17.87 -9.97 24.73
C LEU A 167 -17.57 -8.53 25.16
N SER A 168 -17.58 -7.59 24.22
CA SER A 168 -17.27 -6.17 24.49
C SER A 168 -18.47 -5.39 25.04
N ASN A 169 -19.70 -5.83 24.73
CA ASN A 169 -20.93 -5.06 25.01
C ASN A 169 -21.81 -5.65 26.12
N GLU A 170 -21.69 -6.93 26.41
CA GLU A 170 -22.58 -7.60 27.38
C GLU A 170 -22.10 -7.50 28.83
N ALA A 171 -23.06 -7.62 29.75
CA ALA A 171 -22.78 -7.66 31.18
C ALA A 171 -21.99 -8.93 31.54
N PHE A 172 -21.07 -8.81 32.50
CA PHE A 172 -20.17 -9.90 32.89
C PHE A 172 -20.85 -11.26 33.19
N GLY A 173 -22.10 -11.24 33.67
CA GLY A 173 -22.88 -12.44 33.95
C GLY A 173 -23.30 -13.26 32.71
N GLU A 174 -23.45 -12.60 31.56
CA GLU A 174 -23.92 -13.19 30.30
C GLU A 174 -22.75 -13.67 29.40
N ILE A 175 -21.55 -13.09 29.59
CA ILE A 175 -20.31 -13.45 28.86
C ILE A 175 -19.98 -14.94 29.00
N LYS A 176 -20.32 -15.57 30.13
CA LYS A 176 -20.05 -17.00 30.39
C LYS A 176 -20.59 -17.93 29.29
N ASP A 177 -21.74 -17.57 28.71
CA ASP A 177 -22.44 -18.40 27.75
C ASP A 177 -21.86 -18.25 26.33
N VAL A 178 -21.02 -17.23 26.11
CA VAL A 178 -20.31 -16.94 24.85
C VAL A 178 -19.01 -17.73 24.71
N PHE A 179 -18.34 -18.08 25.83
CA PHE A 179 -17.04 -18.75 25.78
C PHE A 179 -17.08 -20.14 25.16
N LYS A 180 -18.10 -20.95 25.49
CA LYS A 180 -18.22 -22.30 24.95
C LYS A 180 -18.35 -22.30 23.42
N PRO A 181 -19.29 -21.56 22.80
CA PRO A 181 -19.37 -21.51 21.34
C PRO A 181 -18.11 -20.88 20.71
N LEU A 182 -17.56 -19.81 21.30
CA LEU A 182 -16.32 -19.19 20.82
C LEU A 182 -15.16 -20.19 20.72
N MET A 183 -14.93 -20.98 21.77
CA MET A 183 -13.85 -21.98 21.78
C MET A 183 -14.07 -23.07 20.72
N HIS A 184 -15.32 -23.47 20.47
CA HIS A 184 -15.59 -24.40 19.37
C HIS A 184 -15.26 -23.78 18.01
N THR A 185 -15.58 -22.50 17.79
CA THR A 185 -15.25 -21.80 16.53
C THR A 185 -13.73 -21.66 16.32
N ILE A 186 -12.96 -21.42 17.39
CA ILE A 186 -11.50 -21.33 17.31
C ILE A 186 -10.84 -22.69 17.02
N LEU A 187 -11.45 -23.79 17.46
CA LEU A 187 -10.90 -25.15 17.33
C LEU A 187 -11.27 -25.86 16.01
N LEU A 188 -12.12 -25.25 15.18
CA LEU A 188 -12.54 -25.76 13.87
C LEU A 188 -11.55 -25.36 12.77
#